data_AF-A0A803KWT9-F1
#
_entry.id   AF-A0A803KWT9-F1
#
_cell.length_a   1.000
_cell.length_b   1.000
_cell.length_c   1.000
_cell.angle_alpha   90.00
_cell.angle_beta   90.00
_cell.angle_gamma   90.00
#
_symmetry.space_group_name_H-M   'P 1'
#
loop_
_entity.id
_entity.type
_entity.pdbx_description
1 polymer ?
#
loop_
_entity_poly.entity_id
_entity_poly.type
_entity_poly.pdbx_seq_one_letter_code
_entity_poly.pdbx_strand_id
1 'polypeptide(L)' 'YGYLANTKVKFILVTTDLEVRDADVRIFFRKFHEAYVDAVSNPFHVPGKKITSRTFAESVSNVVKSFGLGSTG' A
#
# COMPACT_ATOMS: atom_id res chain seq x y z
N TYR A 1 4.31 -8.98 -6.59
CA TYR A 1 5.03 -7.71 -6.84
C TYR A 1 5.71 -7.20 -5.58
N GLY A 2 6.85 -6.53 -5.73
CA GLY A 2 7.60 -5.96 -4.61
C GLY A 2 8.02 -4.52 -4.87
N TYR A 3 7.99 -3.69 -3.83
CA TYR A 3 8.44 -2.30 -3.87
C TYR A 3 9.33 -2.02 -2.67
N LEU A 4 10.51 -1.45 -2.93
CA LEU A 4 11.49 -1.10 -1.90
C LEU A 4 11.59 0.43 -1.82
N ALA A 5 11.23 0.99 -0.66
CA ALA A 5 11.40 2.42 -0.42
C ALA A 5 12.86 2.75 -0.08
N ASN A 6 13.23 4.02 -0.23
CA ASN A 6 14.56 4.54 0.12
C ASN A 6 14.91 4.30 1.60
N THR A 7 13.91 4.23 2.47
CA THR A 7 14.04 3.92 3.91
C THR A 7 14.21 2.43 4.20
N LYS A 8 14.43 1.60 3.17
CA LYS A 8 14.55 0.14 3.22
C LYS A 8 13.28 -0.59 3.68
N VAL A 9 12.14 0.10 3.72
CA VAL A 9 10.82 -0.52 3.91
C VAL A 9 10.45 -1.30 2.66
N LYS A 10 10.04 -2.56 2.84
CA LYS A 10 9.64 -3.48 1.78
C LYS A 10 8.14 -3.64 1.78
N PHE A 11 7.51 -3.35 0.65
CA PHE A 11 6.09 -3.58 0.42
C PHE A 11 5.93 -4.76 -0.53
N ILE A 12 5.02 -5.67 -0.18
CA ILE A 12 4.78 -6.90 -0.93
C ILE A 12 3.30 -6.95 -1.29
N LEU A 13 3.01 -7.13 -2.57
CA LEU A 13 1.68 -7.36 -3.09
C LEU A 13 1.63 -8.77 -3.68
N VAL A 14 0.75 -9.61 -3.16
CA VAL A 14 0.44 -10.94 -3.68
C VAL A 14 -0.96 -10.86 -4.29
N THR A 15 -1.07 -11.27 -5.55
CA THR A 15 -2.35 -11.30 -6.28
C THR A 15 -2.45 -12.61 -7.05
N THR A 16 -3.68 -13.06 -7.27
CA THR A 16 -4.02 -14.24 -8.10
C THR A 16 -4.28 -13.85 -9.56
N ASP A 17 -4.47 -12.55 -9.84
CA ASP A 17 -4.72 -12.05 -11.19
C ASP A 17 -3.47 -12.20 -12.07
N LEU A 18 -3.65 -12.81 -13.23
CA LEU A 18 -2.57 -13.07 -14.19
C LEU A 18 -2.22 -11.83 -15.02
N GLU A 19 -3.17 -10.91 -15.21
CA GLU A 19 -3.05 -9.76 -16.12
C GLU A 19 -3.07 -8.43 -15.38
N VAL A 20 -2.15 -8.25 -14.42
CA VAL A 20 -2.00 -6.96 -13.76
C VAL A 20 -1.00 -6.08 -14.51
N ARG A 21 -1.46 -4.91 -14.96
CA ARG A 21 -0.61 -3.95 -15.66
C ARG A 21 0.39 -3.31 -14.69
N ASP A 22 1.64 -3.18 -15.09
CA ASP A 22 2.68 -2.53 -14.27
C ASP A 22 2.31 -1.10 -13.84
N ALA A 23 1.54 -0.39 -14.67
CA ALA A 23 1.05 0.96 -14.35
C ALA A 23 0.16 0.96 -13.10
N ASP A 24 -0.77 0.01 -13.00
CA ASP A 24 -1.67 -0.11 -11.86
C ASP A 24 -0.91 -0.52 -10.60
N VAL A 25 0.07 -1.44 -10.73
CA VAL A 25 0.96 -1.84 -9.63
C VAL A 25 1.75 -0.64 -9.11
N ARG A 26 2.28 0.21 -9.99
CA ARG A 26 3.00 1.44 -9.61
C ARG A 26 2.10 2.43 -8.90
N ILE A 27 0.86 2.61 -9.38
CA ILE A 27 -0.13 3.49 -8.74
C ILE A 27 -0.50 2.96 -7.35
N PHE A 28 -0.72 1.65 -7.23
CA PHE A 28 -0.99 0.99 -5.96
C PHE A 28 0.13 1.23 -4.95
N PHE A 29 1.38 0.93 -5.32
CA PHE A 29 2.51 1.11 -4.40
C PHE A 29 2.72 2.56 -4.00
N ARG A 30 2.49 3.52 -4.91
CA ARG A 30 2.55 4.95 -4.57
C ARG A 30 1.52 5.31 -3.50
N LYS A 31 0.24 4.99 -3.71
CA LYS A 31 -0.83 5.29 -2.75
C LYS A 31 -0.65 4.55 -1.42
N PHE A 32 -0.16 3.31 -1.48
CA PHE A 32 0.12 2.52 -0.29
C PHE A 32 1.28 3.09 0.52
N HIS A 33 2.34 3.57 -0.16
CA HIS A 33 3.46 4.24 0.48
C HIS A 33 3.04 5.56 1.13
N GLU A 34 2.19 6.35 0.48
CA GLU A 34 1.61 7.58 1.07
C GLU A 34 0.85 7.28 2.38
N ALA A 35 -0.04 6.28 2.37
CA ALA A 35 -0.76 5.87 3.57
C ALA A 35 0.17 5.36 4.68
N TYR A 36 1.25 4.65 4.32
CA TYR A 36 2.26 4.21 5.28
C TYR A 36 2.99 5.39 5.91
N VAL A 37 3.44 6.36 5.10
CA VAL A 37 4.14 7.57 5.59
C VAL A 37 3.25 8.34 6.57
N ASP A 38 1.97 8.51 6.27
CA ASP A 38 1.00 9.16 7.17
C ASP A 38 0.91 8.43 8.53
N ALA A 39 0.78 7.11 8.51
CA ALA A 39 0.67 6.31 9.73
C ALA A 39 1.94 6.32 10.59
N VAL A 40 3.13 6.29 9.98
CA VAL A 40 4.41 6.28 10.72
C VAL A 40 4.89 7.68 11.12
N SER A 41 4.36 8.74 10.49
CA SER A 41 4.64 10.12 10.87
C SER A 41 3.89 10.57 12.13
N ASN A 42 3.00 9.72 12.66
CA ASN A 42 2.33 9.96 13.93
C ASN A 42 3.33 9.92 15.10
N PRO A 43 3.42 10.95 15.96
CA PRO A 43 4.39 11.01 17.06
C PRO A 43 4.20 9.92 18.13
N PHE A 44 3.04 9.26 18.16
CA PHE A 44 2.75 8.14 19.06
C PHE A 44 3.00 6.78 18.40
N HIS A 45 3.41 6.74 17.14
CA HIS A 45 3.81 5.51 16.48
C HIS A 45 5.16 5.03 17.02
N VAL A 46 5.24 3.74 17.35
CA VAL A 46 6.48 3.09 17.79
C VAL A 46 7.06 2.31 16.62
N PRO A 47 8.24 2.70 16.09
CA PRO A 47 8.89 1.97 15.01
C PRO A 47 9.11 0.49 15.33
N GLY A 48 8.92 -0.38 14.34
CA GLY A 48 9.09 -1.83 14.49
C GLY A 48 7.90 -2.55 15.15
N LYS A 49 6.90 -1.82 15.65
CA LYS A 49 5.63 -2.42 16.09
C LYS A 49 4.59 -2.39 14.98
N LYS A 50 3.60 -3.28 15.08
CA LYS A 50 2.47 -3.34 14.14
C LYS A 50 1.69 -2.02 14.18
N ILE A 51 1.38 -1.48 13.01
CA ILE A 51 0.46 -0.35 12.86
C ILE A 51 -0.98 -0.84 13.13
N THR A 52 -1.63 -0.28 14.15
CA THR A 52 -3.01 -0.62 14.55
C THR A 52 -4.01 0.52 14.29
N SER A 53 -3.61 1.53 13.51
CA SER A 53 -4.46 2.69 13.20
C SER A 53 -5.66 2.28 12.35
N ARG A 54 -6.86 2.71 12.75
CA ARG A 54 -8.11 2.49 12.00
C ARG A 54 -8.10 3.25 10.67
N THR A 55 -7.70 4.52 10.71
CA THR A 55 -7.61 5.37 9.52
C THR A 55 -6.63 4.81 8.49
N PHE A 56 -5.50 4.25 8.96
CA PHE A 56 -4.57 3.55 8.06
C PHE A 56 -5.24 2.35 7.37
N ALA A 57 -5.93 1.50 8.14
CA ALA A 57 -6.63 0.33 7.58
C ALA A 57 -7.71 0.72 6.56
N GLU A 58 -8.45 1.80 6.81
CA GLU A 58 -9.45 2.34 5.89
C GLU A 58 -8.80 2.88 4.60
N SER A 59 -7.73 3.67 4.72
CA SER A 59 -6.97 4.16 3.56
C SER A 59 -6.45 3.03 2.70
N VAL A 60 -5.84 2.01 3.30
CA VAL A 60 -5.34 0.83 2.56
C VAL A 60 -6.48 0.05 1.91
N SER A 61 -7.60 -0.13 2.61
CA SER A 61 -8.80 -0.78 2.06
C SER A 61 -9.31 -0.07 0.80
N ASN A 62 -9.32 1.26 0.81
CA ASN A 62 -9.71 2.06 -0.35
C ASN A 62 -8.71 1.91 -1.52
N VAL A 63 -7.41 1.85 -1.24
CA VAL A 63 -6.38 1.61 -2.26
C VAL A 63 -6.58 0.23 -2.91
N VAL A 64 -6.78 -0.83 -2.12
CA VAL A 64 -7.01 -2.20 -2.61
C VAL A 64 -8.30 -2.29 -3.45
N LYS A 65 -9.40 -1.66 -3.00
CA LYS A 65 -10.64 -1.61 -3.79
C LYS A 65 -10.43 -0.93 -5.14
N SER A 66 -9.68 0.16 -5.17
CA SER A 66 -9.39 0.89 -6.42
C SER A 66 -8.47 0.13 -7.38
N PHE A 67 -7.70 -0.84 -6.87
CA PHE A 67 -6.73 -1.59 -7.66
C PHE A 67 -7.39 -2.62 -8.59
N GLY A 68 -8.47 -3.29 -8.16
CA GLY A 68 -9.18 -4.29 -8.97
C GLY A 68 -10.18 -3.72 -9.98
N LEU A 69 -10.62 -2.47 -9.80
CA LEU A 69 -11.62 -1.83 -10.66
C LEU A 69 -11.05 -1.31 -12.01
N GLY A 70 -9.72 -1.26 -12.16
CA GLY A 70 -9.06 -0.82 -13.40
C GLY A 70 -8.87 -1.92 -14.45
N SER A 71 -9.14 -3.19 -14.11
CA SER A 71 -8.83 -4.35 -14.95
C SER A 71 -10.03 -4.94 -15.71
N THR A 72 -11.24 -4.37 -15.56
CA THR A 72 -12.47 -4.84 -16.23
C THR A 72 -12.92 -3.93 -17.38
N GLY A 73 -11.99 -3.39 -18.17
CA GLY A 73 -12.28 -2.56 -19.34
C GLY A 73 -11.55 -3.05 -20.58
#